data_AF-A0A4C1VP33-F1
#
_entry.id   AF-A0A4C1VP33-F1
#
_cell.length_a   1.000
_cell.length_b   1.000
_cell.length_c   1.000
_cell.angle_alpha   90.00
_cell.angle_beta   90.00
_cell.angle_gamma   90.00
#
_symmetry.space_group_name_H-M   'P 1'
#
loop_
_entity.id
_entity.type
_entity.pdbx_description
1 polymer ?
#
loop_
_entity_poly.entity_id
_entity_poly.type
_entity_poly.pdbx_seq_one_letter_code
_entity_poly.pdbx_strand_id
1 'polypeptide(L)'
;MENWFTSIPLAKHLAKKDLTVVGTTRKNKCEIPESFLELTNREKNTAMFAYEKERIQTPTLRRNTKESVSAILKKLIPVDPSESERHSQGRCSFCPRNRDSKSKTRSTKVNNSDWEFFKEDDDTEYLPPDAAADEPSMTGNLKYPQGRLYWSNDLCTIDTEHYDKRSFLRAQEPFTFVDNFARQDNIDELWKIRPIITKVQKECHTLTRSKNLSIDDQMIPYSGWCEYCQYVPSKPNPLGFKNFMLAARDGVLNYEIHVGSNTVPPQDIADLGLRAGVVKLLCRTVDKICV
;
A
#
# COMPACT_ATOMS: atom_id res chain seq x y z
N MET A 1 1.85 -7.82 -6.39
CA MET A 1 0.40 -7.61 -6.32
C MET A 1 -0.29 -8.96 -6.21
N GLU A 2 -1.21 -9.11 -5.26
CA GLU A 2 -1.96 -10.36 -5.03
C GLU A 2 -2.91 -10.68 -6.20
N ASN A 3 -3.28 -11.95 -6.37
CA ASN A 3 -4.20 -12.40 -7.43
C ASN A 3 -5.59 -11.79 -7.36
N TRP A 4 -5.96 -11.24 -6.20
CA TRP A 4 -7.27 -10.65 -5.98
C TRP A 4 -7.42 -9.37 -6.81
N PHE A 5 -6.35 -8.60 -6.98
CA PHE A 5 -6.31 -7.30 -7.65
C PHE A 5 -6.10 -7.41 -9.18
N THR A 6 -5.53 -8.50 -9.67
CA THR A 6 -5.11 -8.63 -11.08
C THR A 6 -6.26 -9.04 -12.00
N SER A 7 -6.44 -8.31 -13.11
CA SER A 7 -7.34 -8.67 -14.20
C SER A 7 -6.83 -8.12 -15.55
N ILE A 8 -7.27 -8.71 -16.66
CA ILE A 8 -6.90 -8.23 -18.00
C ILE A 8 -7.47 -6.83 -18.28
N PRO A 9 -8.76 -6.53 -17.97
CA PRO A 9 -9.30 -5.17 -18.12
C PRO A 9 -8.52 -4.11 -17.34
N LEU A 10 -8.09 -4.44 -16.11
CA LEU A 10 -7.24 -3.56 -15.31
C LEU A 10 -5.89 -3.31 -15.99
N ALA A 11 -5.23 -4.38 -16.46
CA ALA A 11 -3.96 -4.25 -17.17
C ALA A 11 -4.09 -3.37 -18.41
N LYS A 12 -5.22 -3.42 -19.12
CA LYS A 12 -5.55 -2.52 -20.25
C LYS A 12 -5.73 -1.08 -19.79
N HIS A 13 -6.45 -0.86 -18.70
CA HIS A 13 -6.66 0.47 -18.14
C HIS A 13 -5.36 1.12 -17.67
N LEU A 14 -4.52 0.40 -16.92
CA LEU A 14 -3.24 0.91 -16.42
C LEU A 14 -2.25 1.22 -17.54
N ALA A 15 -2.24 0.43 -18.61
CA ALA A 15 -1.38 0.68 -19.77
C ALA A 15 -1.70 2.02 -20.45
N LYS A 16 -2.96 2.49 -20.44
CA LYS A 16 -3.33 3.83 -20.95
C LYS A 16 -2.72 4.97 -20.12
N LYS A 17 -2.28 4.67 -18.89
CA LYS A 17 -1.60 5.61 -17.98
C LYS A 17 -0.08 5.39 -17.94
N ASP A 18 0.49 4.65 -18.90
CA ASP A 18 1.90 4.25 -18.91
C ASP A 18 2.33 3.41 -17.70
N LEU A 19 1.37 2.76 -17.03
CA LEU A 19 1.62 1.86 -15.91
C LEU A 19 1.58 0.40 -16.38
N THR A 20 2.54 -0.39 -15.90
CA THR A 20 2.60 -1.83 -16.14
C THR A 20 2.20 -2.58 -14.87
N VAL A 21 1.45 -3.67 -15.01
CA VAL A 21 1.08 -4.54 -13.91
C VAL A 21 1.66 -5.93 -14.11
N VAL A 22 2.19 -6.51 -13.03
CA VAL A 22 2.65 -7.89 -12.98
C VAL A 22 2.03 -8.55 -11.77
N GLY A 23 1.42 -9.72 -11.98
CA GLY A 23 0.87 -10.52 -10.90
C GLY A 23 0.24 -11.81 -11.42
N THR A 24 -0.08 -12.71 -10.49
CA THR A 24 -0.72 -13.98 -10.79
C THR A 24 -2.22 -13.78 -10.98
N THR A 25 -2.84 -14.43 -11.96
CA THR A 25 -4.29 -14.31 -12.19
C THR A 25 -5.01 -15.59 -11.75
N ARG A 26 -6.23 -15.48 -11.24
CA ARG A 26 -7.03 -16.65 -10.83
C ARG A 26 -7.46 -17.47 -12.05
N LYS A 27 -7.39 -18.81 -11.95
CA LYS A 27 -7.74 -19.75 -13.03
C LYS A 27 -9.18 -19.65 -13.53
N ASN A 28 -10.10 -19.13 -12.72
CA ASN A 28 -11.53 -19.04 -13.04
C ASN A 28 -11.90 -17.77 -13.82
N LYS A 29 -10.90 -17.06 -14.34
CA LYS A 29 -11.09 -15.85 -15.15
C LYS A 29 -11.46 -16.25 -16.57
N CYS A 30 -12.57 -15.73 -17.07
CA CYS A 30 -13.08 -16.05 -18.41
C CYS A 30 -12.14 -15.61 -19.53
N GLU A 31 -11.22 -14.69 -19.23
CA GLU A 31 -10.23 -14.22 -20.18
C GLU A 31 -9.05 -15.19 -20.38
N ILE A 32 -8.96 -16.25 -19.56
CA ILE A 32 -7.94 -17.30 -19.70
C ILE A 32 -8.48 -18.37 -20.66
N PRO A 33 -7.80 -18.66 -21.80
CA PRO A 33 -8.25 -19.69 -22.72
C PRO A 33 -8.25 -21.08 -22.08
N GLU A 34 -9.21 -21.94 -22.46
CA GLU A 34 -9.34 -23.30 -21.93
C GLU A 34 -8.07 -24.15 -22.14
N SER A 35 -7.35 -23.93 -23.24
CA SER A 35 -6.07 -24.58 -23.52
C SER A 35 -4.98 -24.32 -22.47
N PHE A 36 -5.09 -23.24 -21.67
CA PHE A 36 -4.20 -22.98 -20.54
C PHE A 36 -4.60 -23.75 -19.28
N LEU A 37 -5.85 -24.20 -19.20
CA LEU A 37 -6.44 -24.93 -18.07
C LEU A 37 -6.32 -26.45 -18.23
N GLU A 38 -6.21 -26.93 -19.47
CA GLU A 38 -6.00 -28.34 -19.80
C GLU A 38 -4.60 -28.83 -19.38
N LEU A 39 -4.56 -29.69 -18.36
CA LEU A 39 -3.33 -30.30 -17.84
C LEU A 39 -3.19 -31.78 -18.19
N THR A 40 -4.30 -32.45 -18.51
CA THR A 40 -4.35 -33.85 -18.92
C THR A 40 -3.62 -33.97 -20.27
N ASN A 41 -2.47 -34.64 -20.30
CA ASN A 41 -1.53 -34.75 -21.44
C ASN A 41 -0.49 -33.63 -21.60
N ARG A 42 -0.38 -32.70 -20.64
CA ARG A 42 0.71 -31.72 -20.67
C ARG A 42 1.98 -32.30 -20.07
N GLU A 43 3.08 -32.26 -20.82
CA GLU A 43 4.39 -32.69 -20.32
C GLU A 43 4.80 -31.87 -19.09
N LYS A 44 5.36 -32.55 -18.07
CA LYS A 44 5.83 -31.89 -16.85
C LYS A 44 6.95 -30.89 -17.19
N ASN A 45 6.99 -29.78 -16.44
CA ASN A 45 7.96 -28.70 -16.63
C ASN A 45 7.85 -27.94 -17.96
N THR A 46 6.70 -27.98 -18.63
CA THR A 46 6.44 -27.18 -19.84
C THR A 46 5.63 -25.92 -19.55
N ALA A 47 5.94 -24.83 -20.25
CA ALA A 47 5.23 -23.55 -20.16
C ALA A 47 4.54 -23.21 -21.49
N MET A 48 3.35 -22.64 -21.40
CA MET A 48 2.60 -22.09 -22.53
C MET A 48 2.52 -20.58 -22.34
N PHE A 49 2.64 -19.84 -23.44
CA PHE A 49 2.62 -18.39 -23.45
C PHE A 49 1.54 -17.90 -24.40
N ALA A 50 0.77 -16.90 -23.97
CA ALA A 50 -0.19 -16.19 -24.80
C ALA A 50 0.09 -14.69 -24.72
N TYR A 51 -0.29 -13.99 -25.78
CA TYR A 51 -0.14 -12.55 -25.91
C TYR A 51 -1.27 -11.99 -26.76
N GLU A 52 -1.58 -10.71 -26.54
CA GLU A 52 -2.50 -9.95 -27.37
C GLU A 52 -1.70 -9.30 -28.52
N LYS A 53 -2.06 -9.59 -29.77
CA LYS A 53 -1.29 -9.18 -30.97
C LYS A 53 -1.03 -7.66 -31.01
N GLU A 54 -2.02 -6.87 -30.64
CA GLU A 54 -1.94 -5.40 -30.64
C GLU A 54 -0.93 -4.84 -29.63
N ARG A 55 -0.68 -5.55 -28.51
CA ARG A 55 0.20 -5.06 -27.43
C ARG A 55 1.69 -5.24 -27.67
N ILE A 56 2.07 -6.10 -28.61
CA ILE A 56 3.48 -6.26 -28.98
C ILE A 56 4.01 -5.02 -29.71
N GLN A 57 3.12 -4.30 -30.41
CA GLN A 57 3.45 -3.09 -31.16
C GLN A 57 3.48 -1.83 -30.29
N THR A 58 3.20 -1.94 -28.99
CA THR A 58 3.15 -0.77 -28.10
C THR A 58 4.55 -0.14 -27.98
N PRO A 59 4.68 1.19 -28.19
CA PRO A 59 5.98 1.87 -28.12
C PRO A 59 6.63 1.82 -26.73
N THR A 60 5.84 1.63 -25.67
CA THR A 60 6.33 1.53 -24.29
C THR A 60 7.10 0.24 -23.97
N LEU A 61 6.96 -0.81 -24.80
CA LEU A 61 7.70 -2.06 -24.58
C LEU A 61 9.15 -1.88 -25.02
N ARG A 62 10.11 -2.17 -24.13
CA ARG A 62 11.55 -2.05 -24.44
C ARG A 62 11.94 -2.93 -25.62
N ARG A 63 12.82 -2.44 -26.50
CA ARG A 63 13.33 -3.15 -27.68
C ARG A 63 13.79 -4.58 -27.39
N ASN A 64 14.65 -4.78 -26.39
CA ASN A 64 15.16 -6.11 -26.04
C ASN A 64 14.03 -7.07 -25.61
N THR A 65 12.97 -6.54 -24.99
CA THR A 65 11.78 -7.32 -24.63
C THR A 65 10.96 -7.65 -25.87
N LYS A 66 10.78 -6.70 -26.79
CA LYS A 66 10.15 -6.95 -28.11
C LYS A 66 10.91 -8.04 -28.87
N GLU A 67 12.23 -7.97 -28.93
CA GLU A 67 13.12 -8.96 -29.58
C GLU A 67 13.05 -10.33 -28.90
N SER A 68 13.10 -10.39 -27.57
CA SER A 68 12.98 -11.66 -26.82
C SER A 68 11.61 -12.31 -27.06
N VAL A 69 10.54 -11.50 -27.05
CA VAL A 69 9.18 -11.97 -27.32
C VAL A 69 9.02 -12.38 -28.79
N SER A 70 9.62 -11.65 -29.74
CA SER A 70 9.60 -12.01 -31.17
C SER A 70 10.28 -13.36 -31.42
N ALA A 71 11.42 -13.60 -30.77
CA ALA A 71 12.18 -14.83 -30.85
C ALA A 71 11.37 -16.02 -30.30
N ILE A 72 10.71 -15.85 -29.15
CA ILE A 72 9.83 -16.87 -28.56
C ILE A 72 8.64 -17.17 -29.47
N LEU A 73 8.07 -16.14 -30.10
CA LEU A 73 6.85 -16.26 -30.90
C LEU A 73 7.09 -16.63 -32.37
N LYS A 74 8.36 -16.73 -32.81
CA LYS A 74 8.77 -16.99 -34.19
C LYS A 74 8.09 -16.05 -35.20
N LYS A 75 7.84 -14.79 -34.82
CA LYS A 75 7.25 -13.76 -35.69
C LYS A 75 8.19 -12.58 -35.83
N LEU A 76 8.39 -12.12 -37.06
CA LEU A 76 9.08 -10.87 -37.36
C LEU A 76 8.16 -9.71 -36.94
N ILE A 77 8.51 -9.04 -35.84
CA ILE A 77 7.91 -7.74 -35.50
C ILE A 77 8.75 -6.69 -36.22
N PRO A 78 8.16 -5.76 -36.99
CA PRO A 78 8.91 -4.64 -37.56
C PRO A 78 9.48 -3.81 -36.40
N VAL A 79 10.81 -3.79 -36.27
CA VAL A 79 11.49 -2.95 -35.28
C VAL A 79 11.94 -1.69 -36.01
N ASP A 80 11.42 -0.54 -35.57
CA ASP A 80 11.82 0.77 -36.12
C ASP A 80 13.31 1.02 -35.82
N PRO A 81 14.15 1.30 -36.83
CA PRO A 81 15.58 1.59 -36.64
C PRO A 81 15.88 2.85 -35.81
N SER A 82 14.89 3.72 -35.58
CA SER A 82 15.09 5.02 -34.92
C SER A 82 15.16 5.00 -33.37
N GLU A 83 14.88 3.87 -32.72
CA GLU A 83 15.05 3.74 -31.25
C GLU A 83 16.53 3.53 -30.90
N SER A 84 17.26 4.64 -30.77
CA SER A 84 18.68 4.69 -30.42
C SER A 84 18.98 4.04 -29.06
N GLU A 85 20.10 3.32 -29.03
CA GLU A 85 20.70 2.57 -27.93
C GLU A 85 20.72 3.34 -26.59
N ARG A 86 19.82 2.96 -25.67
CA ARG A 86 20.05 3.23 -24.25
C ARG A 86 20.85 2.06 -23.69
N HIS A 87 22.15 2.28 -23.52
CA HIS A 87 23.05 1.34 -22.84
C HIS A 87 22.45 0.92 -21.49
N SER A 88 22.07 -0.35 -21.38
CA SER A 88 21.83 -0.95 -20.08
C SER A 88 23.18 -1.08 -19.38
N GLN A 89 23.34 -0.44 -18.23
CA GLN A 89 24.36 -0.89 -17.28
C GLN A 89 23.97 -2.31 -16.87
N GLY A 90 24.66 -3.29 -17.48
CA GLY A 90 24.44 -4.70 -17.26
C GLY A 90 24.69 -5.07 -15.81
N ARG A 91 23.86 -5.96 -15.29
CA ARG A 91 24.06 -6.64 -14.01
C ARG A 91 25.20 -7.65 -14.19
N CYS A 92 26.23 -7.59 -13.33
CA CYS A 92 27.41 -8.46 -13.43
C CYS A 92 27.03 -9.94 -13.29
N SER A 93 27.47 -10.76 -14.25
CA SER A 93 27.24 -12.20 -14.33
C SER A 93 28.14 -13.04 -13.40
N PHE A 94 29.11 -12.42 -12.73
CA PHE A 94 30.10 -13.10 -11.88
C PHE A 94 29.90 -12.91 -10.36
N CYS A 95 28.93 -12.12 -9.91
CA CYS A 95 28.72 -11.91 -8.48
C CYS A 95 27.89 -13.06 -7.87
N PRO A 96 28.41 -13.82 -6.88
CA PRO A 96 27.65 -14.88 -6.22
C PRO A 96 26.48 -14.31 -5.38
N ARG A 97 25.30 -14.93 -5.52
CA ARG A 97 23.99 -14.54 -4.96
C ARG A 97 23.84 -14.54 -3.42
N ASN A 98 24.93 -14.57 -2.65
CA ASN A 98 24.88 -14.85 -1.19
C ASN A 98 24.99 -13.64 -0.25
N ARG A 99 24.67 -12.42 -0.71
CA ARG A 99 24.52 -11.26 0.19
C ARG A 99 23.33 -10.39 -0.18
N ASP A 100 22.12 -10.95 -0.07
CA ASP A 100 21.00 -10.16 0.43
C ASP A 100 21.12 -10.11 1.97
N SER A 101 22.12 -9.39 2.48
CA SER A 101 22.03 -8.94 3.86
C SER A 101 20.92 -7.90 3.90
N LYS A 102 19.85 -8.15 4.67
CA LYS A 102 18.96 -7.08 5.12
C LYS A 102 19.85 -5.91 5.53
N SER A 103 19.81 -4.82 4.78
CA SER A 103 20.54 -3.62 5.16
C SER A 103 19.99 -3.22 6.52
N LYS A 104 20.76 -3.44 7.59
CA LYS A 104 20.62 -2.62 8.78
C LYS A 104 21.09 -1.24 8.36
N THR A 105 20.20 -0.47 7.76
CA THR A 105 20.42 0.97 7.59
C THR A 105 20.54 1.52 8.99
N ARG A 106 21.76 1.88 9.37
CA ARG A 106 22.00 2.65 10.57
C ARG A 106 21.41 4.02 10.26
N SER A 107 20.28 4.35 10.90
CA SER A 107 19.74 5.70 10.90
C SER A 107 20.86 6.65 11.31
N THR A 108 21.27 7.53 10.41
CA THR A 108 22.02 8.73 10.80
C THR A 108 21.04 9.61 11.54
N LYS A 109 21.34 9.89 12.82
CA LYS A 109 20.64 10.92 13.57
C LYS A 109 20.63 12.19 12.72
N VAL A 110 19.45 12.61 12.31
CA VAL A 110 19.24 13.92 11.71
C VAL A 110 19.47 14.93 12.83
N ASN A 111 20.39 15.88 12.65
CA ASN A 111 20.57 16.95 13.61
C ASN A 111 19.33 17.86 13.56
N ASN A 112 18.75 18.14 14.72
CA ASN A 112 17.56 18.98 14.90
C ASN A 112 17.78 20.48 14.57
N SER A 113 18.91 20.85 13.95
CA SER A 113 19.31 22.26 13.77
C SER A 113 18.69 22.95 12.54
N ASP A 114 18.00 22.22 11.66
CA ASP A 114 17.56 22.76 10.36
C ASP A 114 16.03 22.98 10.27
N TRP A 115 15.31 22.96 11.40
CA TRP A 115 13.87 23.21 11.45
C TRP A 115 13.58 24.62 11.96
N GLU A 116 13.04 25.48 11.10
CA GLU A 116 12.42 26.73 11.52
C GLU A 116 10.99 26.45 12.03
N PHE A 117 10.77 26.69 13.31
CA PHE A 117 9.47 26.55 13.96
C PHE A 117 8.68 27.86 13.83
N PHE A 118 7.52 27.78 13.18
CA PHE A 118 6.53 28.86 13.22
C PHE A 118 5.92 28.95 14.62
N LYS A 119 5.87 30.16 15.19
CA LYS A 119 5.07 30.46 16.37
C LYS A 119 3.66 30.81 15.91
N GLU A 120 2.67 30.06 16.37
CA GLU A 120 1.31 30.56 16.51
C GLU A 120 1.16 31.07 17.95
N ASP A 121 0.78 32.34 18.07
CA ASP A 121 0.57 33.02 19.35
C ASP A 121 -0.78 32.64 19.99
N ASP A 122 -0.75 32.68 21.33
CA ASP A 122 -1.82 32.80 22.33
C ASP A 122 -2.62 31.56 22.80
N ASP A 123 -2.17 31.11 23.99
CA ASP A 123 -2.99 30.99 25.21
C ASP A 123 -3.97 29.82 25.35
N THR A 124 -3.48 28.60 25.14
CA THR A 124 -3.93 27.47 25.97
C THR A 124 -2.71 26.77 26.55
N GLU A 125 -2.68 26.63 27.87
CA GLU A 125 -1.64 25.92 28.63
C GLU A 125 -1.63 24.43 28.23
N TYR A 126 -1.01 24.14 27.08
CA TYR A 126 -0.73 22.80 26.59
C TYR A 126 0.54 22.32 27.28
N LEU A 127 0.42 21.19 27.98
CA LEU A 127 1.57 20.42 28.45
C LEU A 127 2.57 20.24 27.29
N PRO A 128 3.88 20.42 27.51
CA PRO A 128 4.87 20.40 26.44
C PRO A 128 4.81 19.08 25.66
N PRO A 129 4.80 19.14 24.30
CA PRO A 129 4.58 17.97 23.44
C PRO A 129 5.70 16.93 23.52
N ASP A 130 6.85 17.28 24.08
CA ASP A 130 8.04 16.43 24.11
C ASP A 130 7.89 15.23 25.06
N ALA A 131 7.03 15.34 26.08
CA ALA A 131 6.87 14.27 27.05
C ALA A 131 5.80 13.23 26.58
N ALA A 132 4.77 13.66 25.85
CA ALA A 132 3.70 12.78 25.37
C ALA A 132 4.12 11.86 24.19
N ALA A 133 5.25 12.14 23.55
CA ALA A 133 5.76 11.35 22.42
C ALA A 133 6.41 10.01 22.85
N ASP A 134 6.93 9.91 24.07
CA ASP A 134 7.63 8.72 24.57
C ASP A 134 6.67 7.60 25.02
N GLU A 135 5.46 7.94 25.47
CA GLU A 135 4.44 7.01 26.01
C GLU A 135 3.88 6.00 24.98
N PRO A 136 3.42 6.40 23.77
CA PRO A 136 2.98 5.46 22.73
C PRO A 136 4.14 4.61 22.19
N SER A 137 5.36 5.17 22.23
CA SER A 137 6.59 4.47 21.84
C SER A 137 6.89 3.32 22.78
N MET A 138 6.78 3.51 24.10
CA MET A 138 7.06 2.43 25.06
C MET A 138 6.01 1.32 25.06
N THR A 139 4.72 1.65 24.99
CA THR A 139 3.64 0.64 24.89
C THR A 139 3.64 -0.13 23.55
N GLY A 140 4.21 0.46 22.50
CA GLY A 140 4.45 -0.23 21.23
C GLY A 140 5.65 -1.20 21.29
N ASN A 141 6.69 -0.86 22.06
CA ASN A 141 7.93 -1.64 22.15
C ASN A 141 7.90 -2.72 23.25
N LEU A 142 7.32 -2.42 24.40
CA LEU A 142 7.13 -3.33 25.53
C LEU A 142 5.73 -3.93 25.40
N LYS A 143 5.60 -5.25 25.32
CA LYS A 143 4.31 -5.93 25.12
C LYS A 143 3.80 -6.58 26.40
N TYR A 144 3.42 -5.76 27.40
CA TYR A 144 2.81 -6.32 28.59
C TYR A 144 1.40 -6.84 28.31
N PRO A 145 1.00 -7.98 28.91
CA PRO A 145 -0.28 -8.61 28.63
C PRO A 145 -1.50 -7.81 29.12
N GLN A 146 -1.29 -6.84 30.01
CA GLN A 146 -2.35 -5.98 30.55
C GLN A 146 -1.87 -4.54 30.61
N GLY A 147 -2.72 -3.59 30.21
CA GLY A 147 -2.42 -2.16 30.26
C GLY A 147 -2.00 -1.68 31.65
N ARG A 148 -2.55 -2.24 32.73
CA ARG A 148 -2.17 -1.84 34.09
C ARG A 148 -0.70 -2.13 34.46
N LEU A 149 -0.04 -3.04 33.75
CA LEU A 149 1.33 -3.45 34.06
C LEU A 149 2.38 -2.42 33.62
N TYR A 150 2.03 -1.51 32.70
CA TYR A 150 2.90 -0.40 32.34
C TYR A 150 3.07 0.61 33.49
N TRP A 151 2.15 0.64 34.46
CA TRP A 151 2.22 1.47 35.67
C TRP A 151 2.56 0.65 36.92
N SER A 152 3.16 -0.53 36.76
CA SER A 152 3.61 -1.34 37.89
C SER A 152 4.99 -0.88 38.35
N ASN A 153 5.09 -0.48 39.62
CA ASN A 153 6.37 -0.11 40.25
C ASN A 153 7.38 -1.27 40.26
N ASP A 154 6.91 -2.52 40.20
CA ASP A 154 7.77 -3.71 40.18
C ASP A 154 8.45 -3.92 38.80
N LEU A 155 7.87 -3.32 37.75
CA LEU A 155 8.34 -3.48 36.37
C LEU A 155 9.08 -2.24 35.84
N CYS A 156 9.10 -1.12 36.58
CA CYS A 156 9.84 0.12 36.30
C CYS A 156 9.84 0.54 34.82
N THR A 157 8.66 0.63 34.20
CA THR A 157 8.57 0.89 32.75
C THR A 157 8.16 2.30 32.42
N ILE A 158 7.17 2.86 33.12
CA ILE A 158 6.77 4.26 33.01
C ILE A 158 7.19 4.98 34.29
N ASP A 159 7.77 6.17 34.16
CA ASP A 159 8.01 7.05 35.29
C ASP A 159 6.67 7.54 35.86
N THR A 160 6.25 6.91 36.95
CA THR A 160 4.99 7.18 37.63
C THR A 160 4.96 8.52 38.36
N GLU A 161 6.11 9.21 38.50
CA GLU A 161 6.19 10.56 39.09
C GLU A 161 5.66 11.63 38.13
N HIS A 162 5.83 11.43 36.82
CA HIS A 162 5.38 12.37 35.78
C HIS A 162 4.08 11.90 35.09
N TYR A 163 3.80 10.59 35.10
CA TYR A 163 2.68 9.98 34.39
C TYR A 163 1.75 9.18 35.30
N ASP A 164 0.74 9.83 35.86
CA ASP A 164 -0.31 9.14 36.61
C ASP A 164 -1.22 8.34 35.67
N LYS A 165 -1.45 7.08 36.05
CA LYS A 165 -2.38 6.15 35.40
C LYS A 165 -3.76 6.76 35.19
N ARG A 166 -4.26 7.60 36.12
CA ARG A 166 -5.57 8.23 35.98
C ARG A 166 -5.58 9.35 34.95
N SER A 167 -4.44 10.02 34.72
CA SER A 167 -4.29 10.98 33.62
C SER A 167 -4.26 10.27 32.28
N PHE A 168 -3.56 9.12 32.18
CA PHE A 168 -3.59 8.28 30.98
C PHE A 168 -5.01 7.75 30.67
N LEU A 169 -5.72 7.22 31.66
CA LEU A 169 -7.08 6.73 31.48
C LEU A 169 -8.09 7.85 31.17
N ARG A 170 -7.88 9.07 31.70
CA ARG A 170 -8.67 10.26 31.33
C ARG A 170 -8.33 10.75 29.93
N ALA A 171 -7.07 10.65 29.50
CA ALA A 171 -6.70 10.87 28.12
C ALA A 171 -7.31 9.81 27.18
N GLN A 172 -7.83 8.68 27.68
CA GLN A 172 -8.63 7.74 26.87
C GLN A 172 -10.12 8.12 26.79
N GLU A 173 -10.53 9.27 27.33
CA GLU A 173 -11.84 9.86 27.01
C GLU A 173 -11.98 10.02 25.48
N PRO A 174 -13.21 9.94 24.93
CA PRO A 174 -13.41 9.83 23.50
C PRO A 174 -12.86 11.06 22.77
N PHE A 175 -11.66 10.92 22.20
CA PHE A 175 -11.12 11.89 21.26
C PHE A 175 -12.06 11.97 20.05
N THR A 176 -12.63 13.14 19.82
CA THR A 176 -13.42 13.43 18.63
C THR A 176 -12.61 14.32 17.69
N PHE A 177 -12.44 13.90 16.45
CA PHE A 177 -11.75 14.69 15.41
C PHE A 177 -12.68 15.63 14.67
N VAL A 178 -13.97 15.58 15.00
CA VAL A 178 -15.05 16.31 14.37
C VAL A 178 -16.03 16.76 15.43
N ASP A 179 -16.72 17.86 15.16
CA ASP A 179 -17.88 18.26 15.95
C ASP A 179 -19.05 17.32 15.65
N ASN A 180 -19.46 16.52 16.65
CA ASN A 180 -20.58 15.59 16.52
C ASN A 180 -21.94 16.29 16.36
N PHE A 181 -22.02 17.58 16.69
CA PHE A 181 -23.25 18.38 16.59
C PHE A 181 -23.37 19.12 15.26
N ALA A 182 -22.27 19.19 14.49
CA ALA A 182 -22.31 19.75 13.15
C ALA A 182 -23.17 18.85 12.24
N ARG A 183 -24.23 19.41 11.66
CA ARG A 183 -25.10 18.69 10.71
C ARG A 183 -24.28 18.35 9.47
N GLN A 184 -24.08 17.07 9.24
CA GLN A 184 -23.49 16.55 8.00
C GLN A 184 -24.52 15.70 7.27
N ASP A 185 -24.68 15.96 5.97
CA ASP A 185 -25.32 15.04 5.05
C ASP A 185 -24.34 13.86 4.87
N ASN A 186 -24.41 12.89 5.80
CA ASN A 186 -23.43 11.84 6.02
C ASN A 186 -23.40 10.81 4.88
N ILE A 187 -22.83 11.20 3.74
CA ILE A 187 -22.53 10.32 2.60
C ILE A 187 -21.26 9.49 2.89
N ASP A 188 -20.33 10.01 3.70
CA ASP A 188 -19.06 9.35 4.04
C ASP A 188 -19.18 8.52 5.33
N GLU A 189 -19.02 7.20 5.21
CA GLU A 189 -19.06 6.26 6.34
C GLU A 189 -18.00 6.53 7.41
N LEU A 190 -16.86 7.11 7.02
CA LEU A 190 -15.72 7.35 7.91
C LEU A 190 -15.62 8.80 8.35
N TRP A 191 -16.68 9.60 8.20
CA TRP A 191 -16.66 11.04 8.47
C TRP A 191 -16.03 11.41 9.83
N LYS A 192 -16.27 10.61 10.89
CA LYS A 192 -15.71 10.83 12.24
C LYS A 192 -14.18 10.79 12.31
N ILE A 193 -13.55 10.00 11.44
CA ILE A 193 -12.10 9.81 11.39
C ILE A 193 -11.50 10.37 10.09
N ARG A 194 -12.32 10.89 9.18
CA ARG A 194 -11.92 11.43 7.90
C ARG A 194 -10.82 12.49 8.02
N PRO A 195 -10.84 13.43 8.98
CA PRO A 195 -9.76 14.42 9.13
C PRO A 195 -8.38 13.78 9.31
N ILE A 196 -8.28 12.70 10.10
CA ILE A 196 -7.03 11.96 10.26
C ILE A 196 -6.66 11.24 8.97
N ILE A 197 -7.61 10.51 8.38
CA ILE A 197 -7.37 9.75 7.16
C ILE A 197 -6.80 10.68 6.08
N THR A 198 -7.45 11.81 5.84
CA THR A 198 -7.03 12.79 4.84
C THR A 198 -5.67 13.40 5.18
N LYS A 199 -5.39 13.70 6.46
CA LYS A 199 -4.09 14.23 6.88
C LYS A 199 -2.96 13.24 6.61
N VAL A 200 -3.13 11.96 6.98
CA VAL A 200 -2.12 10.92 6.73
C VAL A 200 -1.98 10.65 5.23
N GLN A 201 -3.09 10.57 4.48
CA GLN A 201 -3.04 10.40 3.02
C GLN A 201 -2.26 11.54 2.35
N LYS A 202 -2.48 12.79 2.78
CA LYS A 202 -1.76 13.96 2.27
C LYS A 202 -0.24 13.80 2.46
N GLU A 203 0.21 13.39 3.65
CA GLU A 203 1.62 13.13 3.90
C GLU A 203 2.17 11.94 3.09
N CYS A 204 1.40 10.86 2.95
CA CYS A 204 1.79 9.75 2.07
C CYS A 204 1.95 10.19 0.60
N HIS A 205 1.20 11.20 0.16
CA HIS A 205 1.28 11.74 -1.21
C HIS A 205 2.53 12.61 -1.43
N THR A 206 3.13 13.17 -0.38
CA THR A 206 4.40 13.92 -0.49
C THR A 206 5.61 13.00 -0.68
N LEU A 207 5.49 11.72 -0.32
CA LEU A 207 6.57 10.74 -0.44
C LEU A 207 6.95 10.47 -1.90
N THR A 208 8.25 10.36 -2.16
CA THR A 208 8.79 10.03 -3.48
C THR A 208 8.36 8.65 -3.94
N ARG A 209 7.92 8.55 -5.20
CA ARG A 209 7.40 7.32 -5.79
C ARG A 209 8.47 6.64 -6.63
N SER A 210 8.94 5.50 -6.14
CA SER A 210 9.84 4.64 -6.91
C SER A 210 9.10 3.95 -8.07
N LYS A 211 9.87 3.46 -9.05
CA LYS A 211 9.33 2.76 -10.23
C LYS A 211 8.54 1.49 -9.92
N ASN A 212 8.82 0.83 -8.79
CA ASN A 212 8.22 -0.46 -8.45
C ASN A 212 7.26 -0.28 -7.28
N LEU A 213 5.98 -0.48 -7.55
CA LEU A 213 4.91 -0.34 -6.58
C LEU A 213 4.25 -1.70 -6.32
N SER A 214 3.77 -1.89 -5.09
CA SER A 214 2.99 -3.05 -4.69
C SER A 214 1.65 -2.60 -4.12
N ILE A 215 0.60 -3.34 -4.47
CA ILE A 215 -0.73 -3.20 -3.87
C ILE A 215 -1.05 -4.50 -3.16
N ASP A 216 -1.53 -4.35 -1.93
CA ASP A 216 -1.94 -5.46 -1.07
C ASP A 216 -3.03 -5.02 -0.07
N ASP A 217 -3.57 -5.97 0.69
CA ASP A 217 -4.51 -5.71 1.78
C ASP A 217 -3.91 -5.95 3.17
N GLN A 218 -4.10 -4.98 4.06
CA GLN A 218 -3.74 -5.02 5.47
C GLN A 218 -5.00 -5.15 6.34
N MET A 219 -4.93 -5.98 7.38
CA MET A 219 -5.95 -6.00 8.44
C MET A 219 -5.49 -5.09 9.59
N ILE A 220 -6.33 -4.14 9.97
CA ILE A 220 -6.20 -3.34 11.18
C ILE A 220 -7.04 -4.03 12.26
N PRO A 221 -6.42 -4.69 13.26
CA PRO A 221 -7.15 -5.48 14.24
C PRO A 221 -8.15 -4.63 15.02
N TYR A 222 -9.40 -5.08 15.07
CA TYR A 222 -10.44 -4.43 15.86
C TYR A 222 -11.54 -5.44 16.18
N SER A 223 -11.89 -5.54 17.46
CA SER A 223 -12.87 -6.52 17.97
C SER A 223 -14.16 -5.88 18.47
N GLY A 224 -14.29 -4.55 18.36
CA GLY A 224 -15.51 -3.84 18.73
C GLY A 224 -16.61 -3.95 17.67
N TRP A 225 -17.79 -3.44 17.97
CA TRP A 225 -18.89 -3.40 17.02
C TRP A 225 -18.73 -2.22 16.06
N CYS A 226 -18.59 -2.51 14.78
CA CYS A 226 -18.63 -1.55 13.69
C CYS A 226 -19.05 -2.27 12.40
N GLU A 227 -19.97 -1.69 11.65
CA GLU A 227 -20.56 -2.28 10.44
C GLU A 227 -19.53 -2.60 9.36
N TYR A 228 -18.43 -1.83 9.30
CA TYR A 228 -17.39 -1.96 8.29
C TYR A 228 -16.27 -2.94 8.67
N CYS A 229 -16.36 -3.57 9.84
CA CYS A 229 -15.42 -4.60 10.22
C CYS A 229 -15.59 -5.84 9.35
N GLN A 230 -14.46 -6.37 8.89
CA GLN A 230 -14.41 -7.56 8.04
C GLN A 230 -13.79 -8.73 8.77
N TYR A 231 -14.28 -9.91 8.43
CA TYR A 231 -13.67 -11.17 8.80
C TYR A 231 -12.93 -11.77 7.59
N VAL A 232 -11.60 -11.88 7.70
CA VAL A 232 -10.71 -12.45 6.68
C VAL A 232 -9.96 -13.64 7.28
N PRO A 233 -10.46 -14.88 7.12
CA PRO A 233 -9.95 -16.05 7.83
C PRO A 233 -8.46 -16.36 7.61
N SER A 234 -7.92 -15.97 6.46
CA SER A 234 -6.53 -16.25 6.08
C SER A 234 -5.50 -15.30 6.69
N LYS A 235 -5.94 -14.24 7.39
CA LYS A 235 -5.04 -13.24 7.98
C LYS A 235 -4.78 -13.57 9.46
N PRO A 236 -3.59 -13.27 10.01
CA PRO A 236 -3.25 -13.57 11.41
C PRO A 236 -4.22 -12.97 12.42
N ASN A 237 -4.69 -11.76 12.15
CA ASN A 237 -5.79 -11.12 12.86
C ASN A 237 -6.98 -11.08 11.90
N PRO A 238 -7.92 -12.04 12.00
CA PRO A 238 -8.93 -12.21 10.99
C PRO A 238 -10.07 -11.19 11.12
N LEU A 239 -10.28 -10.60 12.29
CA LEU A 239 -11.34 -9.61 12.53
C LEU A 239 -10.75 -8.19 12.65
N GLY A 240 -11.30 -7.26 11.88
CA GLY A 240 -10.97 -5.83 11.98
C GLY A 240 -11.27 -5.05 10.71
N PHE A 241 -10.68 -3.86 10.57
CA PHE A 241 -10.84 -3.07 9.36
C PHE A 241 -9.91 -3.58 8.27
N LYS A 242 -10.48 -3.84 7.08
CA LYS A 242 -9.68 -4.12 5.90
C LYS A 242 -9.21 -2.80 5.28
N ASN A 243 -7.91 -2.69 5.04
CA ASN A 243 -7.28 -1.52 4.47
C ASN A 243 -6.51 -1.92 3.20
N PHE A 244 -6.79 -1.27 2.07
CA PHE A 244 -6.06 -1.47 0.82
C PHE A 244 -4.86 -0.53 0.79
N MET A 245 -3.67 -1.07 0.52
CA MET A 245 -2.41 -0.35 0.64
C MET A 245 -1.70 -0.27 -0.71
N LEU A 246 -1.21 0.92 -1.05
CA LEU A 246 -0.20 1.12 -2.09
C LEU A 246 1.13 1.40 -1.40
N ALA A 247 2.13 0.57 -1.64
CA ALA A 247 3.45 0.68 -1.02
C ALA A 247 4.57 0.59 -2.06
N ALA A 248 5.67 1.26 -1.74
CA ALA A 248 6.96 1.08 -2.39
C ALA A 248 7.98 0.54 -1.38
N ARG A 249 9.23 0.38 -1.80
CA ARG A 249 10.34 0.01 -0.90
C ARG A 249 10.46 0.99 0.28
N ASP A 250 10.18 2.26 0.04
CA ASP A 250 10.47 3.35 0.98
C ASP A 250 9.29 3.65 1.91
N GLY A 251 8.14 2.98 1.73
CA GLY A 251 6.99 3.12 2.62
C GLY A 251 5.63 3.00 1.94
N VAL A 252 4.60 3.33 2.71
CA VAL A 252 3.20 3.39 2.25
C VAL A 252 2.97 4.74 1.57
N LEU A 253 2.51 4.69 0.32
CA LEU A 253 2.33 5.85 -0.55
C LEU A 253 0.86 6.29 -0.68
N ASN A 254 -0.07 5.36 -0.45
CA ASN A 254 -1.50 5.62 -0.43
C ASN A 254 -2.22 4.46 0.26
N TYR A 255 -3.43 4.70 0.78
CA TYR A 255 -4.27 3.64 1.31
C TYR A 255 -5.76 4.01 1.26
N GLU A 256 -6.63 3.02 1.32
CA GLU A 256 -8.09 3.21 1.40
C GLU A 256 -8.72 2.16 2.32
N ILE A 257 -9.49 2.62 3.30
CA ILE A 257 -10.20 1.75 4.24
C ILE A 257 -11.48 1.23 3.57
N HIS A 258 -11.71 -0.06 3.66
CA HIS A 258 -12.87 -0.68 3.04
C HIS A 258 -14.13 -0.49 3.89
N VAL A 259 -15.14 0.15 3.31
CA VAL A 259 -16.46 0.44 3.91
C VAL A 259 -17.59 -0.23 3.15
N GLY A 260 -17.33 -1.40 2.56
CA GLY A 260 -18.32 -2.10 1.74
C GLY A 260 -18.45 -1.49 0.35
N SER A 261 -19.69 -1.32 -0.13
CA SER A 261 -19.98 -0.91 -1.51
C SER A 261 -19.50 0.49 -1.86
N ASN A 262 -19.38 1.38 -0.88
CA ASN A 262 -19.05 2.79 -1.09
C ASN A 262 -17.53 3.06 -1.11
N THR A 263 -16.71 2.02 -0.93
CA THR A 263 -15.24 2.12 -1.00
C THR A 263 -14.75 2.61 -2.37
N VAL A 264 -15.45 2.24 -3.45
CA VAL A 264 -15.04 2.53 -4.82
C VAL A 264 -16.19 3.24 -5.52
N PRO A 265 -15.93 4.28 -6.35
CA PRO A 265 -16.98 4.95 -7.09
C PRO A 265 -17.80 3.97 -7.94
N PRO A 266 -19.15 4.09 -7.99
CA PRO A 266 -20.00 3.15 -8.73
C PRO A 266 -19.62 2.97 -10.19
N GLN A 267 -19.17 4.05 -10.85
CA GLN A 267 -18.69 4.00 -12.24
C GLN A 267 -17.45 3.12 -12.40
N ASP A 268 -16.50 3.18 -11.46
CA ASP A 268 -15.29 2.36 -11.49
C ASP A 268 -15.62 0.88 -11.24
N ILE A 269 -16.64 0.59 -10.42
CA ILE A 269 -17.16 -0.76 -10.21
C ILE A 269 -17.83 -1.29 -11.48
N ALA A 270 -18.64 -0.48 -12.17
CA ALA A 270 -19.30 -0.87 -13.41
C ALA A 270 -18.29 -1.16 -14.52
N ASP A 271 -17.26 -0.33 -14.67
CA ASP A 271 -16.29 -0.43 -15.76
C ASP A 271 -15.27 -1.57 -15.56
N LEU A 272 -14.80 -1.78 -14.33
CA LEU A 272 -13.64 -2.64 -14.03
C LEU A 272 -13.91 -3.71 -12.97
N GLY A 273 -15.02 -3.60 -12.24
CA GLY A 273 -15.30 -4.37 -11.04
C GLY A 273 -14.57 -3.83 -9.80
N LEU A 274 -15.07 -4.19 -8.61
CA LEU A 274 -14.56 -3.70 -7.32
C LEU A 274 -13.04 -3.78 -7.18
N ARG A 275 -12.45 -4.94 -7.49
CA ARG A 275 -11.02 -5.24 -7.33
C ARG A 275 -10.12 -4.28 -8.11
N ALA A 276 -10.45 -4.11 -9.38
CA ALA A 276 -9.70 -3.25 -10.27
C ALA A 276 -10.01 -1.77 -10.02
N GLY A 277 -11.23 -1.46 -9.57
CA GLY A 277 -11.61 -0.14 -9.08
C GLY A 277 -10.76 0.32 -7.89
N VAL A 278 -10.48 -0.56 -6.93
CA VAL A 278 -9.54 -0.28 -5.82
C VAL A 278 -8.15 0.06 -6.36
N VAL A 279 -7.63 -0.71 -7.32
CA VAL A 279 -6.32 -0.41 -7.92
C VAL A 279 -6.34 0.93 -8.65
N LYS A 280 -7.41 1.21 -9.41
CA LYS A 280 -7.58 2.50 -10.09
C LYS A 280 -7.61 3.65 -9.09
N LEU A 281 -8.30 3.49 -7.96
CA LEU A 281 -8.40 4.48 -6.88
C LEU A 281 -7.03 4.77 -6.26
N LEU A 282 -6.32 3.73 -5.84
CA LEU A 282 -5.00 3.88 -5.21
C LEU A 282 -3.97 4.49 -6.16
N CYS A 283 -4.02 4.12 -7.45
CA CYS A 283 -3.10 4.62 -8.48
C CYS A 283 -3.46 6.02 -9.02
N ARG A 284 -4.48 6.71 -8.50
CA ARG A 284 -4.82 8.07 -8.95
C ARG A 284 -3.68 9.07 -8.72
N THR A 285 -2.88 8.83 -7.67
CA THR A 285 -1.75 9.68 -7.29
C THR A 285 -0.40 9.15 -7.80
N VAL A 286 -0.41 8.19 -8.74
CA VAL A 286 0.82 7.69 -9.36
C VAL A 286 1.03 8.43 -10.67
N ASP A 287 1.98 9.36 -10.66
CA ASP A 287 2.36 10.14 -11.83
C ASP A 287 3.33 9.39 -12.74
N LYS A 288 3.48 9.88 -13.98
CA LYS A 288 4.39 9.31 -14.99
C LYS A 288 5.87 9.43 -14.59
N ILE A 289 6.20 10.35 -13.69
CA ILE A 289 7.57 10.62 -13.25
C ILE A 289 7.83 9.81 -11.98
N CYS A 290 7.96 8.49 -12.12
CA CYS A 290 8.57 7.67 -11.09
C CYS A 290 10.09 7.83 -11.17
N VAL A 291 10.70 8.35 -10.11
CA VAL A 291 12.16 8.59 -10.02
C VAL A 291 12.91 7.26 -9.97
#